data_AF-A0A1F9BWG7-F1
#
_entry.id   AF-A0A1F9BWG7-F1
#
_cell.length_a   1.000
_cell.length_b   1.000
_cell.length_c   1.000
_cell.angle_alpha   90.00
_cell.angle_beta   90.00
_cell.angle_gamma   90.00
#
_symmetry.space_group_name_H-M   'P 1'
#
loop_
_entity.id
_entity.type
_entity.pdbx_description
1 polymer ?
#
loop_
_entity_poly.entity_id
_entity_poly.type
_entity_poly.pdbx_seq_one_letter_code
_entity_poly.pdbx_strand_id
1 'polypeptide(L)'
;MRRLVLLVFLAIVPLGWLGPVAASEPPSPVDQYKEEVKRSQLGPAIGVDQGTVDKLLEIDRRYKPLKTQLNEEMRSEFARLQHLLSQPAPAEPEVQDILQSMIQKRQEKLNLEQKQLEEEMAVLTPVQQGRYLLFLMGLRKKMVKEAYNLRSLPASPRPPASTLREIPVVQPSR
;
A
#
# COMPACT_ATOMS: atom_id res chain seq x y z
N MET A 1 28.78 26.84 17.29
CA MET A 1 27.47 27.42 16.94
C MET A 1 26.49 26.28 16.66
N ARG A 2 25.48 26.12 17.52
CA ARG A 2 24.45 25.07 17.44
C ARG A 2 23.35 25.55 16.51
N ARG A 3 23.10 24.85 15.39
CA ARG A 3 21.87 25.00 14.61
C ARG A 3 21.01 23.77 14.82
N LEU A 4 20.05 23.95 15.71
CA LEU A 4 18.96 23.04 16.04
C LEU A 4 18.00 23.04 14.83
N VAL A 5 18.09 22.05 13.95
CA VAL A 5 17.05 21.85 12.94
C VAL A 5 15.96 21.01 13.57
N LEU A 6 14.84 21.66 13.83
CA LEU A 6 13.61 21.11 14.36
C LEU A 6 13.17 19.87 13.56
N LEU A 7 13.19 18.73 14.26
CA LEU A 7 12.43 17.53 13.93
C LEU A 7 10.94 17.88 13.89
N VAL A 8 10.40 18.10 12.68
CA VAL A 8 8.95 18.00 12.46
C VAL A 8 8.65 16.52 12.26
N PHE A 9 8.38 15.86 13.39
CA PHE A 9 7.70 14.57 13.45
C PHE A 9 6.31 14.72 12.82
N LEU A 10 6.16 14.41 11.53
CA LEU A 10 4.89 13.99 10.99
C LEU A 10 4.92 12.47 10.87
N ALA A 11 4.75 11.81 12.01
CA ALA A 11 4.48 10.38 12.07
C ALA A 11 3.11 10.09 11.47
N ILE A 12 3.02 10.04 10.15
CA ILE A 12 1.97 9.29 9.47
C ILE A 12 2.49 7.86 9.43
N VAL A 13 2.19 7.09 10.47
CA VAL A 13 2.13 5.62 10.34
C VAL A 13 0.95 5.36 9.42
N PRO A 14 1.12 4.89 8.17
CA PRO A 14 -0.02 4.47 7.39
C PRO A 14 -0.67 3.31 8.15
N LEU A 15 -1.92 3.53 8.56
CA LEU A 15 -2.82 2.60 9.26
C LEU A 15 -3.23 1.40 8.36
N GLY A 16 -2.31 0.88 7.55
CA GLY A 16 -2.50 -0.25 6.62
C GLY A 16 -1.74 -1.51 7.04
N TRP A 17 -1.00 -1.50 8.14
CA TRP A 17 -0.12 -2.61 8.55
C TRP A 17 -0.80 -3.71 9.39
N LEU A 18 -2.10 -3.61 9.67
CA LEU A 18 -2.85 -4.59 10.49
C LEU A 18 -4.03 -5.23 9.73
N GLY A 19 -3.86 -5.44 8.42
CA GLY A 19 -4.77 -6.28 7.61
C GLY A 19 -4.37 -7.75 7.67
N PRO A 20 -5.33 -8.69 7.56
CA PRO A 20 -5.03 -10.12 7.61
C PRO A 20 -4.10 -10.52 6.46
N VAL A 21 -3.21 -11.47 6.78
CA VAL A 21 -2.22 -12.08 5.87
C VAL A 21 -2.93 -12.71 4.67
N ALA A 22 -3.06 -11.98 3.55
CA ALA A 22 -3.50 -12.52 2.26
C ALA A 22 -2.29 -12.71 1.35
N ALA A 23 -2.05 -13.95 0.94
CA ALA A 23 -0.99 -14.39 0.03
C ALA A 23 -0.85 -13.46 -1.18
N SER A 24 0.38 -13.35 -1.72
CA SER A 24 0.79 -12.68 -2.96
C SER A 24 -0.39 -12.16 -3.79
N GLU A 25 -0.86 -10.95 -3.45
CA GLU A 25 -2.01 -10.38 -4.13
C GLU A 25 -1.57 -9.95 -5.54
N PRO A 26 -2.38 -10.20 -6.59
CA PRO A 26 -2.24 -9.49 -7.86
C PRO A 26 -2.20 -7.96 -7.58
N PRO A 27 -1.68 -7.12 -8.51
CA PRO A 27 -1.62 -5.68 -8.31
C PRO A 27 -2.95 -5.21 -7.72
N SER A 28 -2.90 -4.62 -6.52
CA SER A 28 -4.10 -4.27 -5.78
C SER A 28 -5.00 -3.46 -6.72
N PRO A 29 -6.32 -3.68 -6.77
CA PRO A 29 -7.25 -2.86 -7.57
C PRO A 29 -7.02 -1.35 -7.36
N VAL A 30 -6.51 -1.01 -6.18
CA VAL A 30 -6.07 0.31 -5.73
C VAL A 30 -4.85 0.86 -6.51
N ASP A 31 -3.87 0.02 -6.86
CA ASP A 31 -2.69 0.41 -7.63
C ASP A 31 -3.03 0.63 -9.11
N GLN A 32 -3.90 -0.22 -9.67
CA GLN A 32 -4.35 -0.08 -11.05
C GLN A 32 -5.22 1.18 -11.21
N TYR A 33 -6.13 1.43 -10.26
CA TYR A 33 -6.91 2.67 -10.20
C TYR A 33 -6.01 3.91 -10.07
N LYS A 34 -4.95 3.84 -9.27
CA LYS A 34 -4.00 4.94 -9.09
C LYS A 34 -3.27 5.31 -10.38
N GLU A 35 -2.82 4.33 -11.15
CA GLU A 35 -2.17 4.57 -12.44
C GLU A 35 -3.13 5.15 -13.47
N GLU A 36 -4.36 4.62 -13.55
CA GLU A 36 -5.40 5.11 -14.47
C GLU A 36 -5.82 6.55 -14.16
N VAL A 37 -6.01 6.87 -12.87
CA VAL A 37 -6.32 8.23 -12.39
C VAL A 37 -5.15 9.17 -12.66
N LYS A 38 -3.91 8.76 -12.42
CA LYS A 38 -2.73 9.57 -12.77
C LYS A 38 -2.68 9.82 -14.27
N ARG A 39 -2.84 8.80 -15.11
CA ARG A 39 -2.75 8.94 -16.56
C ARG A 39 -3.80 9.91 -17.13
N SER A 40 -5.02 9.88 -16.59
CA SER A 40 -6.13 10.69 -17.11
C SER A 40 -6.24 12.09 -16.47
N GLN A 41 -5.89 12.24 -15.19
CA GLN A 41 -6.18 13.47 -14.44
C GLN A 41 -4.93 14.31 -14.11
N LEU A 42 -3.73 13.74 -14.19
CA LEU A 42 -2.50 14.42 -13.76
C LEU A 42 -2.21 15.67 -14.59
N GLY A 43 -2.22 15.54 -15.93
CA GLY A 43 -1.92 16.63 -16.86
C GLY A 43 -2.76 17.88 -16.61
N PRO A 44 -4.10 17.77 -16.66
CA PRO A 44 -5.00 18.89 -16.35
C PRO A 44 -4.87 19.40 -14.91
N ALA A 45 -4.67 18.51 -13.92
CA ALA A 45 -4.62 18.90 -12.51
C ALA A 45 -3.40 19.77 -12.18
N ILE A 46 -2.26 19.55 -12.85
CA ILE A 46 -1.03 20.30 -12.60
C ILE A 46 -0.70 21.32 -13.69
N GLY A 47 -1.39 21.27 -14.83
CA GLY A 47 -1.20 22.15 -15.97
C GLY A 47 0.09 21.83 -16.74
N VAL A 48 0.25 20.56 -17.12
CA VAL A 48 1.38 20.08 -17.94
C VAL A 48 0.86 19.36 -19.18
N ASP A 49 1.73 19.28 -20.20
CA ASP A 49 1.47 18.48 -21.40
C ASP A 49 1.64 16.97 -21.15
N GLN A 50 1.23 16.17 -22.15
CA GLN A 50 1.31 14.72 -22.11
C GLN A 50 2.76 14.20 -21.99
N GLY A 51 3.74 14.86 -22.61
CA GLY A 51 5.14 14.45 -22.54
C GLY A 51 5.70 14.58 -21.12
N THR A 52 5.28 15.60 -20.37
CA THR A 52 5.61 15.75 -18.95
C THR A 52 4.90 14.70 -18.09
N VAL A 53 3.63 14.39 -18.38
CA VAL A 53 2.92 13.27 -17.73
C VAL A 53 3.65 11.95 -17.95
N ASP A 54 4.09 11.67 -19.17
CA ASP A 54 4.78 10.43 -19.51
C ASP A 54 6.12 10.30 -18.77
N LYS A 55 6.88 11.39 -18.62
CA LYS A 55 8.11 11.42 -17.80
C LYS A 55 7.82 11.11 -16.33
N LEU A 56 6.78 11.71 -15.75
CA LEU A 56 6.37 11.43 -14.36
C LEU A 56 5.98 9.95 -14.19
N LEU A 57 5.24 9.39 -15.14
CA LEU A 57 4.85 7.97 -15.12
C LEU A 57 6.04 7.03 -15.32
N GLU A 58 7.05 7.43 -16.08
CA GLU A 58 8.29 6.67 -16.22
C GLU A 58 9.07 6.63 -14.90
N ILE A 59 9.17 7.76 -14.19
CA ILE A 59 9.78 7.81 -12.85
C ILE A 59 9.02 6.87 -11.90
N ASP A 60 7.68 6.96 -11.85
CA ASP A 60 6.84 6.05 -11.07
C ASP A 60 7.17 4.56 -11.37
N ARG A 61 7.28 4.20 -12.65
CA ARG A 61 7.57 2.82 -13.08
C ARG A 61 8.93 2.33 -12.59
N ARG A 62 9.97 3.17 -12.57
CA ARG A 62 11.29 2.80 -12.06
C ARG A 62 11.28 2.49 -10.57
N TYR A 63 10.56 3.31 -9.79
CA TYR A 63 10.55 3.22 -8.33
C TYR A 63 9.54 2.20 -7.80
N LYS A 64 8.49 1.85 -8.56
CA LYS A 64 7.46 0.88 -8.18
C LYS A 64 8.04 -0.48 -7.73
N PRO A 65 8.83 -1.21 -8.54
CA PRO A 65 9.34 -2.53 -8.14
C PRO A 65 10.21 -2.47 -6.88
N LEU A 66 11.02 -1.43 -6.71
CA LEU A 66 11.88 -1.25 -5.53
C LEU A 66 11.04 -1.08 -4.24
N LYS A 67 9.95 -0.32 -4.31
CA LYS A 67 9.00 -0.19 -3.18
C LYS A 67 8.26 -1.48 -2.90
N THR A 68 7.86 -2.21 -3.95
CA THR A 68 7.19 -3.51 -3.81
C THR A 68 8.10 -4.49 -3.07
N GLN A 69 9.35 -4.62 -3.51
CA GLN A 69 10.34 -5.48 -2.87
C GLN A 69 10.52 -5.13 -1.38
N LEU A 70 10.74 -3.86 -1.04
CA LEU A 70 10.87 -3.43 0.36
C LEU A 70 9.63 -3.75 1.21
N ASN A 71 8.43 -3.63 0.64
CA ASN A 71 7.19 -3.99 1.34
C ASN A 71 7.09 -5.50 1.57
N GLU A 72 7.46 -6.32 0.60
CA GLU A 72 7.47 -7.78 0.71
C GLU A 72 8.48 -8.24 1.78
N GLU A 73 9.68 -7.67 1.77
CA GLU A 73 10.71 -7.96 2.76
C GLU A 73 10.26 -7.56 4.18
N MET A 74 9.71 -6.35 4.36
CA MET A 74 9.16 -5.94 5.65
C MET A 74 8.00 -6.82 6.12
N ARG A 75 7.16 -7.30 5.19
CA ARG A 75 6.07 -8.23 5.51
C ARG A 75 6.61 -9.57 6.01
N SER A 76 7.67 -10.08 5.39
CA SER A 76 8.37 -11.29 5.84
C SER A 76 8.98 -11.10 7.23
N GLU A 77 9.66 -9.98 7.48
CA GLU A 77 10.24 -9.66 8.80
C GLU A 77 9.16 -9.55 9.87
N PHE A 78 8.02 -8.95 9.56
CA PHE A 78 6.91 -8.86 10.50
C PHE A 78 6.31 -10.24 10.81
N ALA A 79 6.14 -11.11 9.81
CA ALA A 79 5.67 -12.48 10.04
C ALA A 79 6.65 -13.28 10.91
N ARG A 80 7.96 -13.09 10.69
CA ARG A 80 9.02 -13.70 11.51
C ARG A 80 8.96 -13.20 12.95
N LEU A 81 8.81 -11.89 13.14
CA LEU A 81 8.66 -11.28 14.47
C LEU A 81 7.43 -11.82 15.20
N GLN A 82 6.28 -11.88 14.52
CA GLN A 82 5.05 -12.44 15.08
C GLN A 82 5.23 -13.89 15.53
N HIS A 83 5.89 -14.70 14.69
CA HIS A 83 6.17 -16.09 15.03
C HIS A 83 7.08 -16.19 16.25
N LEU A 84 8.18 -15.43 16.28
CA LEU A 84 9.13 -15.46 17.39
C LEU A 84 8.47 -15.05 18.72
N LEU A 85 7.69 -13.97 18.72
CA LEU A 85 6.98 -13.48 19.90
C LEU A 85 5.83 -14.39 20.36
N SER A 86 5.39 -15.34 19.53
CA SER A 86 4.40 -16.35 19.94
C SER A 86 5.00 -17.47 20.81
N GLN A 87 6.33 -17.56 20.89
CA GLN A 87 7.03 -18.54 21.69
C GLN A 87 7.01 -18.16 23.19
N PRO A 88 7.01 -19.13 24.11
CA PRO A 88 6.94 -18.86 25.55
C PRO A 88 8.18 -18.14 26.12
N ALA A 89 9.33 -18.26 25.45
CA ALA A 89 10.57 -17.59 25.82
C ALA A 89 11.36 -17.22 24.54
N PRO A 90 10.99 -16.14 23.84
CA PRO A 90 11.66 -15.73 22.62
C PRO A 90 13.13 -15.35 22.88
N ALA A 91 14.02 -15.69 21.96
CA ALA A 91 15.43 -15.30 22.06
C ALA A 91 15.60 -13.80 21.81
N GLU A 92 15.98 -13.04 22.85
CA GLU A 92 16.19 -11.58 22.78
C GLU A 92 17.13 -11.14 21.64
N PRO A 93 18.27 -11.82 21.35
CA PRO A 93 19.12 -11.44 20.22
C PRO A 93 18.40 -11.52 18.87
N GLU A 94 17.58 -12.56 18.66
CA GLU A 94 16.82 -12.72 17.41
C GLU A 94 15.72 -11.66 17.27
N VAL A 95 15.05 -11.30 18.37
CA VAL A 95 14.08 -10.21 18.38
C VAL A 95 14.77 -8.89 18.02
N GLN A 96 15.93 -8.61 18.62
CA GLN A 96 16.70 -7.40 18.36
C GLN A 96 17.12 -7.30 16.89
N ASP A 97 17.63 -8.39 16.30
CA ASP A 97 18.05 -8.43 14.90
C ASP A 97 16.89 -8.13 13.94
N ILE A 98 15.72 -8.75 14.17
CA ILE A 98 14.53 -8.51 13.34
C ILE A 98 14.08 -7.05 13.46
N LEU A 99 14.04 -6.49 14.67
CA LEU A 99 13.66 -5.09 14.87
C LEU A 99 14.63 -4.13 14.17
N GLN A 100 15.94 -4.38 14.25
CA GLN A 100 16.94 -3.57 13.57
C GLN A 100 16.77 -3.64 12.04
N SER A 101 16.56 -4.83 11.49
CA SER A 101 16.26 -5.04 10.06
C SER A 101 15.02 -4.25 9.62
N MET A 102 13.94 -4.29 10.40
CA MET A 102 12.71 -3.55 10.11
C MET A 102 12.91 -2.03 10.15
N ILE A 103 13.67 -1.52 11.13
CA ILE A 103 14.01 -0.09 11.21
C ILE A 103 14.83 0.35 10.00
N GLN A 104 15.82 -0.45 9.61
CA GLN A 104 16.65 -0.18 8.44
C GLN A 104 15.81 -0.13 7.15
N LYS A 105 14.97 -1.14 6.89
CA LYS A 105 14.10 -1.19 5.70
C LYS A 105 13.11 -0.04 5.66
N ARG A 106 12.61 0.40 6.82
CA ARG A 106 11.77 1.61 6.91
C ARG A 106 12.53 2.85 6.46
N GLN A 107 13.78 3.01 6.88
CA GLN A 107 14.61 4.15 6.45
C GLN A 107 14.92 4.07 4.95
N GLU A 108 15.23 2.89 4.44
CA GLU A 108 15.47 2.68 3.00
C GLU A 108 14.24 3.05 2.17
N LYS A 109 13.05 2.66 2.62
CA LYS A 109 11.78 3.05 1.98
C LYS A 109 11.58 4.56 1.97
N LEU A 110 11.79 5.24 3.10
CA LEU A 110 11.67 6.69 3.18
C LEU A 110 12.66 7.39 2.24
N ASN A 111 13.91 6.92 2.20
CA ASN A 111 14.92 7.44 1.29
C ASN A 111 14.51 7.25 -0.18
N LEU A 112 13.91 6.11 -0.49
CA LEU A 112 13.45 5.80 -1.84
C LEU A 112 12.25 6.67 -2.27
N GLU A 113 11.29 6.89 -1.36
CA GLU A 113 10.17 7.80 -1.58
C GLU A 113 10.64 9.25 -1.77
N GLN A 114 11.64 9.69 -0.99
CA GLN A 114 12.22 11.02 -1.10
C GLN A 114 12.94 11.21 -2.45
N LYS A 115 13.78 10.24 -2.85
CA LYS A 115 14.49 10.28 -4.15
C LYS A 115 13.52 10.31 -5.32
N GLN A 116 12.47 9.50 -5.26
CA GLN A 116 11.42 9.52 -6.28
C GLN A 116 10.79 10.91 -6.38
N LEU A 117 10.40 11.50 -5.23
CA LEU A 117 9.79 12.82 -5.21
C LEU A 117 10.74 13.89 -5.77
N GLU A 118 12.02 13.85 -5.43
CA GLU A 118 13.02 14.78 -5.95
C GLU A 118 13.13 14.71 -7.48
N GLU A 119 13.17 13.49 -8.04
CA GLU A 119 13.18 13.30 -9.50
C GLU A 119 11.89 13.80 -10.16
N GLU A 120 10.73 13.55 -9.55
CA GLU A 120 9.44 14.06 -10.04
C GLU A 120 9.37 15.59 -9.97
N MET A 121 9.95 16.21 -8.94
CA MET A 121 9.98 17.67 -8.80
C MET A 121 10.93 18.31 -9.81
N ALA A 122 12.03 17.65 -10.15
CA ALA A 122 13.02 18.16 -11.08
C ALA A 122 12.49 18.36 -12.51
N VAL A 123 11.43 17.63 -12.91
CA VAL A 123 10.79 17.78 -14.22
C VAL A 123 9.67 18.83 -14.24
N LEU A 124 9.40 19.49 -13.12
CA LEU A 124 8.30 20.43 -12.95
C LEU A 124 8.78 21.84 -12.59
N THR A 125 8.06 22.85 -13.07
CA THR A 125 8.23 24.23 -12.59
C THR A 125 7.70 24.38 -11.16
N PRO A 126 8.14 25.40 -10.37
CA PRO A 126 7.67 25.57 -9.00
C PRO A 126 6.14 25.64 -8.83
N VAL A 127 5.43 26.27 -9.78
CA VAL A 127 3.96 26.31 -9.76
C VAL A 127 3.37 24.92 -9.96
N GLN A 128 3.92 24.14 -10.88
CA GLN A 128 3.48 22.76 -11.14
C GLN A 128 3.82 21.83 -9.97
N GLN A 129 4.98 22.02 -9.32
CA GLN A 129 5.34 21.30 -8.09
C GLN A 129 4.29 21.50 -7.00
N GLY A 130 3.88 22.75 -6.74
CA GLY A 130 2.83 23.05 -5.76
C GLY A 130 1.51 22.35 -6.08
N ARG A 131 1.07 22.39 -7.35
CA ARG A 131 -0.15 21.69 -7.80
C ARG A 131 -0.02 20.18 -7.69
N TYR A 132 1.16 19.63 -8.00
CA TYR A 132 1.43 18.21 -7.91
C TYR A 132 1.32 17.69 -6.47
N LEU A 133 1.90 18.41 -5.50
CA LEU A 133 1.77 18.05 -4.09
C LEU A 133 0.30 18.06 -3.64
N LEU A 134 -0.48 19.08 -4.03
CA LEU A 134 -1.92 19.13 -3.73
C LEU A 134 -2.69 17.97 -4.38
N PHE A 135 -2.35 17.62 -5.63
CA PHE A 135 -2.91 16.48 -6.33
C PHE A 135 -2.61 15.17 -5.58
N LEU A 136 -1.36 14.92 -5.20
CA LEU A 136 -0.96 13.73 -4.44
C LEU A 136 -1.68 13.64 -3.08
N MET A 137 -1.82 14.76 -2.37
CA MET A 137 -2.57 14.82 -1.11
C MET A 137 -4.05 14.49 -1.33
N GLY A 138 -4.66 15.04 -2.38
CA GLY A 138 -6.05 14.75 -2.76
C GLY A 138 -6.25 13.28 -3.11
N LEU A 139 -5.32 12.69 -3.87
CA LEU A 139 -5.35 11.28 -4.24
C LEU A 139 -5.27 10.38 -3.01
N ARG A 140 -4.34 10.66 -2.08
CA ARG A 140 -4.23 9.91 -0.81
C ARG A 140 -5.54 9.95 -0.01
N LYS A 141 -6.19 11.12 0.09
CA LYS A 141 -7.49 11.26 0.78
C LYS A 141 -8.59 10.42 0.13
N LYS A 142 -8.68 10.43 -1.21
CA LYS A 142 -9.64 9.61 -1.96
C LYS A 142 -9.41 8.13 -1.71
N MET A 143 -8.17 7.67 -1.79
CA MET A 143 -7.82 6.26 -1.59
C MET A 143 -8.13 5.77 -0.18
N VAL A 144 -7.86 6.57 0.86
CA VAL A 144 -8.23 6.23 2.25
C VAL A 144 -9.74 6.08 2.39
N LYS A 145 -10.52 6.98 1.77
CA LYS A 145 -11.98 6.92 1.77
C LYS A 145 -12.51 5.68 1.05
N GLU A 146 -11.96 5.35 -0.12
CA GLU A 146 -12.34 4.17 -0.90
C GLU A 146 -12.01 2.87 -0.17
N ALA A 147 -10.82 2.76 0.44
CA ALA A 147 -10.44 1.60 1.23
C ALA A 147 -11.37 1.38 2.45
N TYR A 148 -11.82 2.46 3.09
CA TYR A 148 -12.80 2.38 4.17
C TYR A 148 -14.15 1.85 3.67
N ASN A 149 -14.64 2.36 2.54
CA ASN A 149 -15.91 1.94 1.95
C ASN A 149 -15.89 0.45 1.55
N LEU A 150 -14.78 -0.04 1.00
CA LEU A 150 -14.60 -1.45 0.66
C LEU A 150 -14.58 -2.36 1.89
N ARG A 151 -14.00 -1.90 3.01
CA ARG A 151 -13.98 -2.64 4.28
C ARG A 151 -15.33 -2.67 4.99
N SER A 152 -16.20 -1.69 4.72
CA SER A 152 -17.56 -1.61 5.29
C SER A 152 -18.62 -2.42 4.53
N LEU A 153 -18.28 -3.08 3.42
CA LEU A 153 -19.20 -4.01 2.76
C LEU A 153 -19.30 -5.29 3.63
N PRO A 154 -20.49 -5.65 4.15
CA PRO A 154 -20.66 -6.90 4.87
C PRO A 154 -20.32 -8.05 3.92
N ALA A 155 -19.56 -9.03 4.43
CA ALA A 155 -19.35 -10.30 3.75
C ALA A 155 -20.72 -10.80 3.23
N SER A 156 -20.84 -11.02 1.92
CA SER A 156 -22.08 -11.50 1.32
C SER A 156 -22.59 -12.68 2.16
N PRO A 157 -23.91 -12.70 2.49
CA PRO A 157 -24.46 -13.77 3.28
C PRO A 157 -24.17 -15.09 2.56
N ARG A 158 -23.55 -16.01 3.32
CA ARG A 158 -23.40 -17.43 2.96
C ARG A 158 -24.71 -17.87 2.31
N PRO A 159 -24.72 -18.44 1.10
CA PRO A 159 -25.96 -19.00 0.56
C PRO A 159 -26.49 -20.01 1.60
N PRO A 160 -27.79 -19.95 1.97
CA PRO A 160 -28.34 -20.89 2.92
C PRO A 160 -28.06 -22.30 2.41
N ALA A 161 -27.53 -23.15 3.29
CA ALA A 161 -27.31 -24.56 3.01
C ALA A 161 -28.58 -25.10 2.36
N SER A 162 -28.47 -25.46 1.08
CA SER A 162 -29.54 -26.14 0.36
C SER A 162 -29.86 -27.39 1.15
N THR A 163 -31.05 -27.37 1.75
CA THR A 163 -31.66 -28.53 2.37
C THR A 163 -31.62 -29.68 1.37
N LEU A 164 -31.01 -30.76 1.84
CA LEU A 164 -31.03 -32.09 1.27
C LEU A 164 -32.46 -32.37 0.77
N ARG A 165 -32.67 -32.33 -0.55
CA ARG A 165 -33.92 -32.81 -1.15
C ARG A 165 -33.98 -34.30 -0.86
N GLU A 166 -34.88 -34.67 0.05
CA GLU A 166 -35.31 -36.03 0.26
C GLU A 166 -35.69 -36.65 -1.09
N ILE A 167 -35.06 -37.76 -1.43
CA ILE A 167 -35.36 -38.56 -2.61
C ILE A 167 -36.63 -39.36 -2.28
N PRO A 168 -37.78 -39.15 -2.95
CA PRO A 168 -38.92 -40.03 -2.74
C PRO A 168 -38.62 -41.40 -3.35
N VAL A 169 -38.45 -42.40 -2.48
CA VAL A 169 -38.40 -43.82 -2.85
C VAL A 169 -39.79 -44.22 -3.36
N VAL A 170 -39.90 -44.41 -4.68
CA VAL A 170 -41.06 -45.04 -5.29
C VAL A 170 -41.00 -46.54 -5.00
N GLN A 171 -41.91 -47.03 -4.13
CA GLN A 171 -42.16 -48.46 -3.98
C GLN A 171 -42.89 -48.98 -5.23
N PRO A 172 -42.41 -50.08 -5.87
CA PRO A 172 -43.18 -50.74 -6.90
C PRO A 172 -44.28 -51.61 -6.27
N SER A 173 -45.51 -51.39 -6.71
CA SER A 173 -46.67 -52.22 -6.41
C SER A 173 -46.82 -53.34 -7.45
N ARG A 174 -46.75 -54.58 -6.97
CA ARG A 174 -47.08 -55.87 -7.62
C ARG A 174 -46.14 -56.41 -8.70
#